data_AF-A0A2M9Y7G4-F1
#
_entry.id   AF-A0A2M9Y7G4-F1
#
_cell.length_a   1.000
_cell.length_b   1.000
_cell.length_c   1.000
_cell.angle_alpha   90.00
_cell.angle_beta   90.00
_cell.angle_gamma   90.00
#
_symmetry.space_group_name_H-M   'P 1'
#
loop_
_entity.id
_entity.type
_entity.pdbx_description
1 polymer ?
#
loop_
_entity_poly.entity_id
_entity_poly.type
_entity_poly.pdbx_seq_one_letter_code
_entity_poly.pdbx_strand_id
1 'polypeptide(L)'
;MAMGCIGSHIPKDIYLFDSATVVRSTDYKILGKGKGQDSAFYLLGMFPVTKAPNVELAMSQILEKYPTGKTLINIKIQREDKPYFPLGLVTVVNVTADVVGQVEEAEATGAKGKK
;
A
#
# COMPACT_ATOMS: atom_id res chain seq x y z
N MET A 1 -8.07 6.72 42.24
CA MET A 1 -7.31 5.81 41.36
C MET A 1 -8.10 5.65 40.07
N ALA A 2 -7.78 6.42 39.04
CA ALA A 2 -8.40 6.31 37.71
C ALA A 2 -7.26 6.01 36.72
N MET A 3 -7.14 4.74 36.36
CA MET A 3 -6.11 4.26 35.44
C MET A 3 -6.74 4.19 34.05
N GLY A 4 -6.73 5.34 33.34
CA GLY A 4 -7.13 5.42 31.95
C GLY A 4 -5.99 4.95 31.06
N CYS A 5 -6.21 3.86 30.33
CA CYS A 5 -5.29 3.41 29.30
C CYS A 5 -5.23 4.47 28.19
N ILE A 6 -4.11 5.17 28.11
CA ILE A 6 -3.72 6.01 26.96
C ILE A 6 -3.39 5.08 25.81
N GLY A 7 -4.43 4.58 25.13
CA GLY A 7 -4.33 3.99 23.81
C GLY A 7 -4.27 5.13 22.80
N SER A 8 -3.08 5.71 22.62
CA SER A 8 -2.86 6.70 21.56
C SER A 8 -2.96 6.00 20.20
N HIS A 9 -4.17 5.91 19.64
CA HIS A 9 -4.35 5.71 18.22
C HIS A 9 -3.77 6.94 17.53
N ILE A 10 -2.56 6.81 17.00
CA ILE A 10 -1.99 7.79 16.09
C ILE A 10 -2.85 7.71 14.82
N PRO A 11 -3.67 8.74 14.50
CA PRO A 11 -4.40 8.74 13.24
C PRO A 11 -3.37 8.80 12.12
N LYS A 12 -3.16 7.67 11.45
CA LYS A 12 -2.47 7.66 10.17
C LYS A 12 -3.50 8.14 9.16
N ASP A 13 -3.57 9.45 8.97
CA ASP A 13 -4.37 10.05 7.91
C ASP A 13 -3.74 9.66 6.58
N ILE A 14 -4.23 8.57 6.02
CA ILE A 14 -3.82 8.08 4.70
C ILE A 14 -4.60 8.88 3.67
N TYR A 15 -3.94 9.87 3.06
CA TYR A 15 -4.51 10.63 1.97
C TYR A 15 -4.42 9.84 0.66
N LEU A 16 -5.50 9.16 0.31
CA LEU A 16 -5.70 8.55 -1.01
C LEU A 16 -6.37 9.57 -1.93
N PHE A 17 -5.64 10.05 -2.92
CA PHE A 17 -6.18 10.95 -3.94
C PHE A 17 -6.63 10.14 -5.16
N ASP A 18 -7.92 10.20 -5.47
CA ASP A 18 -8.56 9.51 -6.61
C ASP A 18 -8.16 10.10 -7.98
N SER A 19 -7.43 11.22 -7.99
CA SER A 19 -6.93 11.85 -9.22
C SER A 19 -5.43 12.12 -9.15
N ALA A 20 -4.77 12.01 -10.31
CA ALA A 20 -3.35 12.29 -10.46
C ALA A 20 -3.09 13.79 -10.22
N THR A 21 -2.87 14.17 -8.96
CA THR A 21 -2.38 15.51 -8.62
C THR A 21 -0.94 15.62 -9.10
N VAL A 22 -0.70 16.49 -10.08
CA VAL A 22 0.67 16.85 -10.49
C VAL A 22 1.28 17.67 -9.36
N VAL A 23 2.02 17.00 -8.48
CA VAL A 23 2.78 17.65 -7.41
C VAL A 23 3.89 18.46 -8.06
N ARG A 24 3.73 19.79 -8.11
CA ARG A 24 4.73 20.75 -8.61
C ARG A 24 5.82 21.06 -7.59
N SER A 25 5.62 20.65 -6.33
CA SER A 25 6.56 20.84 -5.24
C SER A 25 7.64 19.76 -5.32
N THR A 26 8.90 20.16 -5.46
CA THR A 26 10.07 19.26 -5.50
C THR A 26 10.55 18.79 -4.13
N ASP A 27 9.90 19.21 -3.04
CA ASP A 27 10.41 19.05 -1.67
C ASP A 27 10.01 17.72 -1.03
N TYR A 28 9.89 16.66 -1.83
CA TYR A 28 9.62 15.31 -1.34
C TYR A 28 10.83 14.41 -1.57
N LYS A 29 11.09 13.52 -0.61
CA LYS A 29 12.14 12.50 -0.76
C LYS A 29 11.50 11.14 -0.99
N ILE A 30 11.97 10.45 -2.03
CA ILE A 30 11.57 9.07 -2.30
C ILE A 30 12.24 8.19 -1.23
N LEU A 31 11.43 7.57 -0.38
CA LEU A 31 11.86 6.69 0.70
C LEU A 31 12.15 5.27 0.18
N GLY A 32 11.46 4.84 -0.86
CA GLY A 32 11.66 3.53 -1.46
C GLY A 32 10.59 3.15 -2.48
N LYS A 33 10.72 1.96 -3.06
CA LYS A 33 9.73 1.38 -3.98
C LYS A 33 8.91 0.31 -3.27
N GLY A 34 7.63 0.55 -3.13
CA GLY A 34 6.68 -0.36 -2.53
C GLY A 34 6.04 -1.32 -3.53
N LYS A 35 5.77 -2.54 -3.07
CA LYS A 35 4.97 -3.54 -3.78
C LYS A 35 3.88 -4.09 -2.86
N GLY A 36 2.65 -4.06 -3.36
CA GLY A 36 1.46 -4.60 -2.72
C GLY A 36 0.74 -5.54 -3.66
N GLN A 37 0.07 -6.54 -3.12
CA GLN A 37 -0.66 -7.53 -3.90
C GLN A 37 -1.95 -7.89 -3.19
N ASP A 38 -3.03 -7.98 -3.98
CA ASP A 38 -4.27 -8.61 -3.54
C ASP A 38 -4.75 -9.58 -4.61
N SER A 39 -5.46 -10.63 -4.21
CA SER A 39 -5.89 -11.68 -5.13
C SER A 39 -7.24 -12.25 -4.76
N ALA A 40 -8.00 -12.62 -5.77
CA ALA A 40 -9.29 -13.27 -5.62
C ALA A 40 -9.36 -14.60 -6.36
N PHE A 41 -10.01 -15.57 -5.75
CA PHE A 41 -10.25 -16.90 -6.30
C PHE A 41 -11.73 -17.07 -6.66
N TYR A 42 -11.97 -17.49 -7.90
CA TYR A 42 -13.29 -17.77 -8.45
C TYR A 42 -13.38 -19.25 -8.82
N LEU A 43 -14.20 -20.01 -8.09
CA LEU A 43 -14.43 -21.43 -8.38
C LEU A 43 -15.20 -21.55 -9.70
N LEU A 44 -14.71 -22.41 -10.59
CA LEU A 44 -15.23 -22.58 -11.96
C LEU A 44 -15.31 -21.26 -12.76
N GLY A 45 -14.60 -20.20 -12.33
CA GLY A 45 -14.67 -18.87 -12.93
C GLY A 45 -16.00 -18.11 -12.69
N MET A 46 -16.92 -18.67 -11.91
CA MET A 46 -18.27 -18.10 -11.71
C MET A 46 -18.54 -17.74 -10.24
N PHE A 47 -18.12 -18.58 -9.30
CA PHE A 47 -18.46 -18.41 -7.89
C PHE A 47 -17.30 -17.78 -7.12
N PRO A 48 -17.43 -16.53 -6.63
CA PRO A 48 -16.38 -15.91 -5.84
C PRO A 48 -16.28 -16.62 -4.48
N VAL A 49 -15.13 -17.25 -4.22
CA VAL A 49 -14.87 -17.91 -2.92
C VAL A 49 -14.23 -16.92 -1.95
N THR A 50 -13.51 -15.94 -2.48
CA THR A 50 -12.84 -14.89 -1.71
C THR A 50 -13.42 -13.53 -2.06
N LYS A 51 -13.07 -12.50 -1.28
CA LYS A 51 -13.38 -11.11 -1.62
C LYS A 51 -12.79 -10.74 -2.99
N ALA A 52 -13.47 -9.85 -3.68
CA ALA A 52 -12.97 -9.27 -4.92
C ALA A 52 -11.63 -8.56 -4.66
N PRO A 53 -10.71 -8.57 -5.64
CA PRO A 53 -9.38 -8.02 -5.45
C PRO A 53 -9.47 -6.50 -5.34
N ASN A 54 -8.93 -5.95 -4.25
CA ASN A 54 -9.03 -4.55 -3.88
C ASN A 54 -7.67 -3.85 -3.99
N VAL A 55 -7.63 -2.77 -4.77
CA VAL A 55 -6.41 -1.98 -5.01
C VAL A 55 -6.01 -1.20 -3.77
N GLU A 56 -6.96 -0.63 -3.03
CA GLU A 56 -6.68 0.11 -1.78
C GLU A 56 -6.01 -0.77 -0.73
N LEU A 57 -6.42 -2.03 -0.62
CA LEU A 57 -5.81 -2.98 0.30
C LEU A 57 -4.34 -3.24 -0.09
N ALA A 58 -4.07 -3.45 -1.37
CA ALA A 58 -2.70 -3.59 -1.88
C ALA A 58 -1.87 -2.32 -1.64
N MET A 59 -2.45 -1.13 -1.80
CA MET A 59 -1.79 0.15 -1.50
C MET A 59 -1.53 0.32 0.01
N SER A 60 -2.48 -0.09 0.86
CA SER A 60 -2.34 -0.05 2.31
C SER A 60 -1.18 -0.95 2.78
N GLN A 61 -1.04 -2.16 2.23
CA GLN A 61 0.10 -3.03 2.50
C GLN A 61 1.46 -2.38 2.17
N ILE A 62 1.51 -1.48 1.18
CA ILE A 62 2.72 -0.71 0.86
C ILE A 62 2.99 0.30 1.98
N LEU A 63 1.99 1.06 2.40
CA LEU A 63 2.13 2.08 3.44
C LEU A 63 2.44 1.48 4.82
N GLU A 64 1.95 0.29 5.12
CA GLU A 64 2.31 -0.43 6.35
C GLU A 64 3.80 -0.77 6.42
N LYS A 65 4.43 -1.11 5.27
CA LYS A 65 5.87 -1.37 5.18
C LYS A 65 6.72 -0.11 5.30
N TYR A 66 6.17 1.06 4.96
CA TYR A 66 6.85 2.34 5.00
C TYR A 66 6.11 3.32 5.93
N PRO A 67 6.22 3.16 7.27
CA PRO A 67 5.44 3.94 8.22
C PRO A 67 5.77 5.44 8.22
N THR A 68 6.92 5.84 7.68
CA THR A 68 7.34 7.23 7.46
C THR A 68 6.91 7.78 6.10
N GLY A 69 6.40 6.93 5.21
CA GLY A 69 5.86 7.33 3.92
C GLY A 69 4.42 7.80 4.07
N LYS A 70 4.15 9.04 3.69
CA LYS A 70 2.80 9.64 3.77
C LYS A 70 2.02 9.50 2.46
N THR A 71 2.72 9.32 1.34
CA THR A 71 2.09 9.35 0.01
C THR A 71 2.76 8.36 -0.95
N LEU A 72 1.96 7.84 -1.88
CA LEU A 72 2.41 7.00 -2.98
C LEU A 72 2.37 7.81 -4.29
N ILE A 73 3.45 7.76 -5.06
CA ILE A 73 3.52 8.35 -6.40
C ILE A 73 3.90 7.27 -7.43
N ASN A 74 3.76 7.59 -8.71
CA ASN A 74 4.08 6.67 -9.81
C ASN A 74 3.40 5.29 -9.66
N ILE A 75 2.15 5.29 -9.22
CA ILE A 75 1.40 4.07 -8.96
C ILE A 75 1.14 3.35 -10.29
N LYS A 76 1.60 2.11 -10.40
CA LYS A 76 1.31 1.19 -11.50
C LYS A 76 0.49 0.03 -10.97
N ILE A 77 -0.69 -0.15 -11.55
CA ILE A 77 -1.62 -1.22 -11.22
C ILE A 77 -1.61 -2.21 -12.39
N GLN A 78 -1.31 -3.47 -12.10
CA GLN A 78 -1.31 -4.56 -13.07
C GLN A 78 -2.29 -5.63 -12.61
N ARG A 79 -3.24 -5.99 -13.47
CA ARG A 79 -4.18 -7.08 -13.22
C ARG A 79 -3.81 -8.26 -14.08
N GLU A 80 -3.65 -9.42 -13.45
CA GLU A 80 -3.32 -10.69 -14.09
C GLU A 80 -4.39 -11.72 -13.75
N ASP A 81 -4.99 -12.30 -14.78
CA ASP A 81 -5.96 -13.39 -14.64
C ASP A 81 -5.26 -14.71 -14.97
N LYS A 82 -5.17 -15.58 -13.96
CA LYS A 82 -4.50 -16.88 -14.03
C LYS A 82 -5.55 -18.00 -14.00
N PRO A 83 -5.81 -18.67 -15.14
CA PRO A 83 -6.73 -19.80 -15.18
C PRO A 83 -6.11 -21.04 -14.54
N TYR A 84 -6.86 -21.68 -13.64
CA TYR A 84 -6.51 -22.92 -12.96
C TYR A 84 -7.58 -23.98 -13.26
N PHE A 85 -7.52 -24.60 -14.44
CA PHE A 85 -8.48 -25.63 -14.82
C PHE A 85 -8.22 -26.95 -14.06
N PRO A 86 -9.26 -27.66 -13.55
CA PRO A 86 -10.69 -27.34 -13.59
C PRO A 86 -11.18 -26.48 -12.42
N LEU A 87 -10.31 -26.17 -11.46
CA LEU A 87 -10.67 -25.54 -10.18
C LEU A 87 -11.30 -24.15 -10.32
N GLY A 88 -10.80 -23.31 -11.22
CA GLY A 88 -11.33 -21.95 -11.39
C GLY A 88 -10.35 -20.95 -11.98
N LEU A 89 -10.55 -19.69 -11.60
CA LEU A 89 -9.76 -18.52 -12.03
C LEU A 89 -9.20 -17.82 -10.81
N VAL A 90 -7.93 -17.41 -10.89
CA VAL A 90 -7.31 -16.54 -9.88
C VAL A 90 -7.01 -15.20 -10.52
N THR A 91 -7.65 -14.15 -10.05
CA THR A 91 -7.34 -12.78 -10.44
C THR A 91 -6.39 -12.19 -9.42
N VAL A 92 -5.23 -11.74 -9.87
CA VAL A 92 -4.21 -11.09 -9.04
C VAL A 92 -4.09 -9.63 -9.46
N VAL A 93 -4.11 -8.73 -8.48
CA VAL A 93 -3.83 -7.31 -8.67
C VAL A 93 -2.50 -7.00 -7.99
N ASN A 94 -1.52 -6.66 -8.82
CA ASN A 94 -0.20 -6.23 -8.39
C ASN A 94 -0.14 -4.70 -8.45
N VAL A 95 0.24 -4.07 -7.35
CA VAL A 95 0.42 -2.62 -7.27
C VAL A 95 1.87 -2.32 -6.95
N THR A 96 2.49 -1.48 -7.75
CA THR A 96 3.83 -0.96 -7.49
C THR A 96 3.79 0.55 -7.44
N ALA A 97 4.43 1.16 -6.46
CA ALA A 97 4.44 2.60 -6.29
C ALA A 97 5.74 3.06 -5.62
N ASP A 98 6.15 4.29 -5.90
CA ASP A 98 7.24 4.93 -5.17
C ASP A 98 6.66 5.60 -3.93
N VAL A 99 7.22 5.32 -2.76
CA VAL A 99 6.78 5.88 -1.49
C VAL A 99 7.54 7.15 -1.21
N VAL A 100 6.82 8.24 -0.91
CA VAL A 100 7.39 9.54 -0.61
C VAL A 100 7.04 10.01 0.79
N GLY A 101 7.96 10.75 1.40
CA GLY A 101 7.80 11.38 2.70
C GLY A 101 8.50 12.74 2.76
N GLN A 102 8.35 13.42 3.88
CA GLN A 102 9.01 14.71 4.13
C GLN A 102 10.50 14.49 4.47
N VAL A 103 11.34 15.48 4.12
CA VAL A 103 12.80 15.42 4.28
C VAL A 103 13.22 15.17 5.74
N GLU A 104 12.53 15.77 6.70
CA GLU A 104 12.80 15.62 8.14
C GLU A 104 12.61 14.18 8.66
N GLU A 105 11.67 13.42 8.08
CA GLU A 105 11.36 12.04 8.50
C GLU A 105 12.29 11.00 7.82
N ALA A 106 12.93 11.37 6.71
CA ALA A 106 13.84 10.49 5.97
C ALA A 106 15.21 10.33 6.66
N GLU A 107 15.64 11.29 7.47
CA GLU A 107 16.94 11.25 8.15
C GLU A 107 16.93 10.39 9.43
N ALA A 108 15.77 10.22 10.06
CA ALA A 108 15.61 9.42 11.27
C ALA A 108 15.89 7.91 11.06
N THR A 109 15.82 7.42 9.83
CA THR A 109 16.09 6.00 9.49
C THR A 109 17.54 5.76 9.02
N GLY A 110 18.26 6.78 8.58
CA GLY A 110 19.70 6.67 8.24
C GLY A 110 20.62 6.49 9.45
N ALA A 111 20.21 6.94 10.63
CA ALA A 111 21.01 6.90 11.85
C ALA A 111 20.92 5.58 12.65
N LYS A 112 19.92 4.71 12.37
CA LYS A 112 19.74 3.42 13.07
C LYS A 112 20.41 2.22 12.38
N GLY A 113 21.24 2.46 11.35
CA GLY A 113 22.01 1.42 10.64
C GLY A 113 23.52 1.41 10.91
N LYS A 114 24.02 2.29 11.79
CA LYS A 114 25.43 2.30 12.24
C LYS A 114 25.50 2.38 13.76
N LYS A 115 25.39 1.24 14.42
CA LYS A 115 26.02 0.96 15.71
C LYS A 115 26.18 -0.53 15.87
#